data_AF-A0A350PBU8-F1
#
_entry.id   AF-A0A350PBU8-F1
#
_cell.length_a   1.000
_cell.length_b   1.000
_cell.length_c   1.000
_cell.angle_alpha   90.00
_cell.angle_beta   90.00
_cell.angle_gamma   90.00
#
_symmetry.space_group_name_H-M   'P 1'
#
loop_
_entity.id
_entity.type
_entity.pdbx_description
1 polymer ?
#
loop_
_entity_poly.entity_id
_entity_poly.type
_entity_poly.pdbx_seq_one_letter_code
_entity_poly.pdbx_strand_id
1 'polypeptide(L)'
;MNNLPRFIFYLTGLLIISGAFTLLTSDLLTKVNNGTILGTVLFFFFGLIYMNMVTISSRRFMRRLEGATVAPYVFAIFVLLPPAVWVNLYQGGSATSPAVYVPMLLVAVGTGAYFGHRLGLKAQIKFQENLKAYFEQDRRLHSDPAKEEDETSNK
;
A
#
# COMPACT_ATOMS: atom_id res chain seq x y z
N MET A 1 -7.29 3.07 -19.89
CA MET A 1 -6.06 3.05 -19.05
C MET A 1 -5.73 4.46 -18.52
N ASN A 2 -6.69 5.18 -17.91
CA ASN A 2 -6.50 6.59 -17.51
C ASN A 2 -5.74 6.79 -16.18
N ASN A 3 -5.27 5.70 -15.56
CA ASN A 3 -4.60 5.72 -14.26
C ASN A 3 -3.11 5.33 -14.31
N LEU A 4 -2.54 5.20 -15.53
CA LEU A 4 -1.15 4.79 -15.74
C LEU A 4 -0.12 5.68 -15.03
N PRO A 5 -0.20 7.04 -15.08
CA PRO A 5 0.80 7.88 -14.41
C PRO A 5 0.82 7.67 -12.90
N ARG A 6 -0.38 7.52 -12.30
CA ARG A 6 -0.52 7.26 -10.86
C ARG A 6 -0.02 5.86 -10.50
N PHE A 7 -0.26 4.85 -11.35
CA PHE A 7 0.27 3.51 -11.13
C PHE A 7 1.80 3.52 -11.10
N ILE A 8 2.44 4.15 -12.09
CA ILE A 8 3.90 4.26 -12.18
C ILE A 8 4.46 4.98 -10.96
N PHE A 9 3.85 6.09 -10.52
CA PHE A 9 4.28 6.84 -9.34
C PHE A 9 4.28 5.97 -8.06
N TYR A 10 3.24 5.18 -7.85
CA TYR A 10 3.19 4.27 -6.69
C TYR A 10 4.24 3.15 -6.80
N LEU A 11 4.43 2.63 -8.02
CA LEU A 11 5.36 1.54 -8.27
C LEU A 11 6.83 1.98 -8.08
N THR A 12 7.21 3.16 -8.58
CA THR A 12 8.54 3.73 -8.36
C THR A 12 8.77 4.08 -6.90
N GLY A 13 7.78 4.67 -6.22
CA GLY A 13 7.85 4.93 -4.78
C GLY A 13 8.06 3.65 -3.97
N LEU A 14 7.31 2.59 -4.28
CA LEU A 14 7.46 1.27 -3.65
C LEU A 14 8.86 0.67 -3.88
N LEU A 15 9.40 0.79 -5.09
CA LEU A 15 10.75 0.30 -5.40
C LEU A 15 11.82 1.04 -4.59
N ILE A 16 11.73 2.38 -4.52
CA ILE A 16 12.68 3.20 -3.77
C ILE A 16 12.61 2.85 -2.28
N ILE A 17 11.41 2.78 -1.71
CA ILE A 17 11.23 2.48 -0.28
C ILE A 17 11.67 1.04 0.03
N SER A 18 11.32 0.06 -0.82
CA SER A 18 11.75 -1.33 -0.64
C SER A 18 13.26 -1.47 -0.73
N GLY A 19 13.90 -0.83 -1.72
CA GLY A 19 15.35 -0.82 -1.87
C GLY A 19 16.05 -0.15 -0.68
N ALA A 20 15.61 1.06 -0.30
CA ALA A 20 16.16 1.77 0.85
C ALA A 20 16.03 0.96 2.14
N PHE A 21 14.87 0.35 2.38
CA PHE A 21 14.67 -0.50 3.54
C PHE A 21 15.59 -1.72 3.53
N THR A 22 15.76 -2.38 2.38
CA THR A 22 16.66 -3.52 2.21
C THR A 22 18.11 -3.15 2.56
N LEU A 23 18.59 -1.99 2.09
CA LEU A 23 19.93 -1.50 2.37
C LEU A 23 20.12 -1.13 3.84
N LEU A 24 19.16 -0.42 4.43
CA LEU A 24 19.24 0.00 5.84
C LEU A 24 19.15 -1.18 6.81
N THR A 25 18.49 -2.26 6.41
CA THR A 25 18.31 -3.46 7.23
C THR A 25 19.31 -4.57 6.93
N SER A 26 20.26 -4.36 6.01
CA SER A 26 21.24 -5.38 5.60
C SER A 26 21.98 -5.99 6.79
N ASP A 27 22.42 -5.16 7.73
CA ASP A 27 23.18 -5.63 8.89
C ASP A 27 22.28 -6.37 9.89
N LEU A 28 21.02 -5.95 10.01
CA LEU A 28 20.04 -6.61 10.87
C LEU A 28 19.60 -7.97 10.29
N LEU A 29 19.61 -8.12 8.96
CA LEU A 29 19.27 -9.39 8.30
C LEU A 29 20.23 -10.51 8.71
N THR A 30 21.51 -10.21 8.92
CA THR A 30 22.49 -11.21 9.40
C THR A 30 22.11 -11.83 10.74
N LYS A 31 21.36 -11.10 11.58
CA LYS A 31 20.90 -11.57 12.90
C LYS A 31 19.67 -12.48 12.81
N VAL A 32 18.94 -12.46 11.70
CA VAL A 32 17.74 -13.28 11.47
C VAL A 32 18.07 -14.77 11.47
N ASN A 33 19.27 -15.14 11.00
CA ASN A 33 19.62 -16.54 10.78
C ASN A 33 20.29 -17.23 11.99
N ASN A 34 20.47 -16.53 13.10
CA ASN A 34 21.22 -17.04 14.26
C ASN A 34 20.40 -17.96 15.20
N GLY A 35 19.14 -18.29 14.86
CA GLY A 35 18.26 -19.14 15.68
C GLY A 35 17.90 -18.56 17.06
N THR A 36 18.25 -17.29 17.31
CA THR A 36 17.98 -16.60 18.56
C THR A 36 16.56 -16.03 18.59
N ILE A 37 16.05 -15.75 19.80
CA ILE A 37 14.78 -15.04 19.98
C ILE A 37 14.77 -13.73 19.19
N LEU A 38 15.88 -12.99 19.21
CA LEU A 38 16.02 -11.74 18.46
C LEU A 38 15.89 -11.96 16.95
N GLY A 39 16.51 -13.01 16.40
CA GLY A 39 16.38 -13.35 14.98
C GLY A 39 14.94 -13.68 14.58
N THR A 40 14.22 -14.39 15.44
CA THR A 40 12.79 -14.72 15.22
C THR A 40 11.91 -13.48 15.27
N VAL A 41 12.12 -12.58 16.24
CA VAL A 41 11.39 -11.31 16.31
C VAL A 41 11.64 -10.45 15.09
N LEU A 42 12.91 -10.33 14.66
CA LEU A 42 13.28 -9.59 13.45
C LEU A 42 12.67 -10.20 12.19
N PHE A 43 12.62 -11.54 12.10
CA PHE A 43 11.94 -12.24 11.01
C PHE A 43 10.47 -11.81 10.92
N PHE A 44 9.69 -11.93 11.99
CA PHE A 44 8.28 -11.52 11.95
C PHE A 44 8.12 -10.03 11.70
N PHE A 45 8.97 -9.20 12.32
CA PHE A 45 8.92 -7.75 12.17
C PHE A 45 9.15 -7.31 10.72
N PHE A 46 10.18 -7.86 10.05
CA PHE A 46 10.42 -7.59 8.64
C PHE A 46 9.25 -8.06 7.76
N GLY A 47 8.70 -9.23 8.05
CA GLY A 47 7.55 -9.76 7.29
C GLY A 47 6.35 -8.81 7.39
N LEU A 48 6.05 -8.33 8.60
CA LEU A 48 4.98 -7.37 8.82
C LEU A 48 5.23 -6.04 8.11
N ILE A 49 6.47 -5.56 8.03
CA ILE A 49 6.80 -4.32 7.31
C ILE A 49 6.51 -4.47 5.82
N TYR A 50 7.03 -5.51 5.17
CA TYR A 50 6.80 -5.74 3.74
C TYR A 50 5.32 -6.00 3.43
N MET A 51 4.64 -6.76 4.31
CA MET A 51 3.18 -6.96 4.22
C MET A 51 2.43 -5.61 4.30
N ASN A 52 2.75 -4.77 5.27
CA ASN A 52 2.09 -3.46 5.44
C ASN A 52 2.39 -2.52 4.28
N MET A 53 3.62 -2.51 3.78
CA MET A 53 4.03 -1.69 2.65
C MET A 53 3.15 -1.97 1.42
N VAL A 54 2.95 -3.25 1.08
CA VAL A 54 2.07 -3.66 -0.02
C VAL A 54 0.61 -3.35 0.30
N THR A 55 0.15 -3.64 1.53
CA THR A 55 -1.25 -3.43 1.95
C THR A 55 -1.67 -1.97 1.85
N ILE A 56 -0.87 -1.07 2.43
CA ILE A 56 -1.17 0.36 2.51
C ILE A 56 -1.13 0.98 1.11
N SER A 57 -0.10 0.68 0.33
CA SER A 57 0.05 1.21 -1.03
C SER A 57 -1.07 0.74 -1.95
N SER A 58 -1.42 -0.56 -1.89
CA SER A 58 -2.55 -1.13 -2.62
C SER A 58 -3.87 -0.46 -2.26
N ARG A 59 -4.17 -0.34 -0.95
CA ARG A 59 -5.38 0.31 -0.46
C ARG A 59 -5.47 1.77 -0.92
N ARG A 60 -4.37 2.53 -0.81
CA ARG A 60 -4.31 3.95 -1.22
C ARG A 60 -4.48 4.12 -2.72
N PHE A 61 -3.87 3.25 -3.52
CA PHE A 61 -4.02 3.26 -4.98
C PHE A 61 -5.47 2.96 -5.37
N MET A 62 -6.03 1.86 -4.88
CA MET A 62 -7.37 1.38 -5.22
C MET A 62 -8.50 2.30 -4.77
N ARG A 63 -8.34 3.05 -3.66
CA ARG A 63 -9.40 3.93 -3.12
C ARG A 63 -10.00 4.89 -4.15
N ARG A 64 -9.24 5.34 -5.15
CA ARG A 64 -9.72 6.28 -6.19
C ARG A 64 -9.88 5.63 -7.57
N LEU A 65 -9.96 4.30 -7.63
CA LEU A 65 -10.22 3.58 -8.88
C LEU A 65 -11.69 3.21 -8.97
N GLU A 66 -12.09 2.73 -10.15
CA GLU A 66 -13.40 2.14 -10.38
C GLU A 66 -13.23 0.66 -10.72
N GLY A 67 -13.47 -0.20 -9.74
CA GLY A 67 -13.53 -1.65 -9.90
C GLY A 67 -12.28 -2.39 -9.42
N ALA A 68 -12.34 -3.71 -9.53
CA ALA A 68 -11.23 -4.59 -9.16
C ALA A 68 -10.03 -4.38 -10.08
N THR A 69 -8.83 -4.54 -9.55
CA THR A 69 -7.58 -4.36 -10.28
C THR A 69 -6.51 -5.34 -9.82
N VAL A 70 -5.65 -5.74 -10.76
CA VAL A 70 -4.48 -6.59 -10.50
C VAL A 70 -3.31 -5.85 -9.86
N ALA A 71 -3.39 -4.52 -9.73
CA ALA A 71 -2.30 -3.68 -9.22
C ALA A 71 -1.70 -4.13 -7.87
N PRO A 72 -2.46 -4.60 -6.86
CA PRO A 72 -1.89 -5.07 -5.59
C PRO A 72 -0.89 -6.22 -5.76
N TYR A 73 -1.15 -7.13 -6.70
CA TYR A 73 -0.26 -8.26 -6.99
C TYR A 73 1.00 -7.79 -7.73
N VAL A 74 0.87 -6.82 -8.63
CA VAL A 74 2.03 -6.20 -9.29
C VAL A 74 2.90 -5.48 -8.26
N PHE A 75 2.31 -4.72 -7.34
CA PHE A 75 3.04 -4.08 -6.25
C PHE A 75 3.79 -5.09 -5.37
N ALA A 76 3.19 -6.25 -5.08
CA ALA A 76 3.88 -7.31 -4.35
C ALA A 76 5.12 -7.83 -5.07
N ILE A 77 5.03 -8.07 -6.39
CA ILE A 77 6.17 -8.50 -7.21
C ILE A 77 7.29 -7.47 -7.17
N PHE A 78 6.98 -6.20 -7.40
CA PHE A 78 8.00 -5.15 -7.43
C PHE A 78 8.58 -4.85 -6.04
N VAL A 79 7.82 -5.02 -4.96
CA VAL A 79 8.34 -4.88 -3.59
C VAL A 79 9.26 -6.05 -3.23
N LEU A 80 8.99 -7.26 -3.73
CA LEU A 80 9.80 -8.45 -3.50
C LEU A 80 11.15 -8.41 -4.24
N LEU A 81 11.19 -7.82 -5.44
CA LEU A 81 12.37 -7.86 -6.31
C LEU A 81 13.65 -7.30 -5.65
N PRO A 82 13.68 -6.06 -5.11
CA PRO A 82 14.90 -5.52 -4.51
C PRO A 82 15.50 -6.41 -3.40
N PRO A 83 14.74 -6.83 -2.36
CA PRO A 83 15.31 -7.67 -1.31
C PRO A 83 15.65 -9.08 -1.77
N ALA A 84 14.88 -9.67 -2.68
CA ALA A 84 15.18 -10.99 -3.22
C ALA A 84 16.48 -10.98 -4.03
N VAL A 85 16.68 -9.96 -4.88
CA VAL A 85 17.92 -9.79 -5.65
C VAL A 85 19.10 -9.52 -4.71
N TRP A 86 18.92 -8.62 -3.73
CA TRP A 86 19.97 -8.26 -2.77
C TRP A 86 20.53 -9.46 -2.02
N VAL A 87 19.65 -10.28 -1.43
CA VAL A 87 20.06 -11.45 -0.63
C VAL A 87 20.70 -12.53 -1.49
N ASN A 88 20.33 -12.65 -2.77
CA ASN A 88 20.96 -13.61 -3.67
C ASN A 88 22.33 -13.16 -4.20
N LEU A 89 22.55 -11.85 -4.39
CA LEU A 89 23.83 -11.31 -4.86
C LEU A 89 24.89 -11.23 -3.76
N TYR A 90 24.49 -10.87 -2.53
CA TYR A 90 25.42 -10.67 -1.40
C TYR A 90 25.63 -11.91 -0.52
N GLN A 91 25.50 -13.11 -1.09
CA GLN A 91 25.76 -14.38 -0.38
C GLN A 91 27.19 -14.50 0.15
N GLY A 92 28.16 -13.78 -0.43
CA GLY A 92 29.56 -13.80 -0.01
C GLY A 92 29.89 -13.00 1.26
N GLY A 93 28.94 -12.23 1.81
CA GLY A 93 29.20 -11.36 2.98
C GLY A 93 28.09 -11.32 4.04
N SER A 94 26.91 -11.89 3.77
CA SER A 94 25.79 -11.91 4.73
C SER A 94 25.43 -13.33 5.14
N ALA A 95 25.33 -13.58 6.45
CA ALA A 95 24.94 -14.87 7.02
C ALA A 95 23.44 -15.23 6.80
N THR A 96 22.71 -14.47 5.98
CA THR A 96 21.26 -14.63 5.80
C THR A 96 20.98 -15.65 4.69
N SER A 97 20.40 -16.79 5.02
CA SER A 97 20.03 -17.81 4.03
C SER A 97 18.91 -17.31 3.11
N PRO A 98 19.14 -17.20 1.77
CA PRO A 98 18.08 -16.87 0.82
C PRO A 98 16.89 -17.83 0.90
N ALA A 99 17.14 -19.10 1.25
CA ALA A 99 16.13 -20.14 1.38
C ALA A 99 15.14 -19.90 2.53
N VAL A 100 15.48 -19.06 3.51
CA VAL A 100 14.58 -18.71 4.62
C VAL A 100 13.94 -17.35 4.38
N TYR A 101 14.73 -16.38 3.94
CA TYR A 101 14.27 -15.00 3.80
C TYR A 101 13.34 -14.77 2.60
N VAL A 102 13.64 -15.36 1.44
CA VAL A 102 12.81 -15.16 0.23
C VAL A 102 11.41 -15.77 0.37
N PRO A 103 11.24 -17.01 0.88
CA PRO A 103 9.89 -17.56 1.12
C PRO A 103 9.09 -16.75 2.14
N MET A 104 9.74 -16.25 3.18
CA MET A 104 9.12 -15.35 4.15
C MET A 104 8.60 -14.08 3.49
N LEU A 105 9.40 -13.45 2.62
CA LEU A 105 8.97 -12.27 1.89
C LEU A 105 7.83 -12.58 0.93
N LEU A 106 7.87 -13.71 0.24
CA LEU A 106 6.78 -14.17 -0.63
C LEU A 106 5.46 -14.28 0.15
N VAL A 107 5.48 -14.89 1.34
CA VAL A 107 4.29 -14.98 2.20
C VAL A 107 3.84 -13.59 2.66
N ALA A 108 4.77 -12.73 3.06
CA ALA A 108 4.48 -11.38 3.54
C ALA A 108 3.88 -10.48 2.45
N VAL A 109 4.50 -10.40 1.27
CA VAL A 109 4.00 -9.58 0.16
C VAL A 109 2.73 -10.16 -0.45
N GLY A 110 2.58 -11.49 -0.49
CA GLY A 110 1.38 -12.17 -0.96
C GLY A 110 0.17 -11.92 -0.05
N THR A 111 0.35 -12.06 1.27
CA THR A 111 -0.69 -11.69 2.25
C THR A 111 -0.98 -10.20 2.19
N GLY A 112 0.04 -9.35 2.05
CA GLY A 112 -0.12 -7.91 1.86
C GLY A 112 -0.93 -7.54 0.63
N ALA A 113 -0.73 -8.24 -0.50
CA ALA A 113 -1.51 -8.05 -1.72
C ALA A 113 -2.98 -8.46 -1.52
N TYR A 114 -3.21 -9.63 -0.90
CA TYR A 114 -4.55 -10.15 -0.64
C TYR A 114 -5.36 -9.20 0.27
N PHE A 115 -4.78 -8.80 1.41
CA PHE A 115 -5.45 -7.84 2.30
C PHE A 115 -5.55 -6.45 1.68
N GLY A 116 -4.52 -6.00 0.97
CA GLY A 116 -4.51 -4.73 0.24
C GLY A 116 -5.63 -4.64 -0.79
N HIS A 117 -5.87 -5.71 -1.53
CA HIS A 117 -6.96 -5.79 -2.51
C HIS A 117 -8.33 -5.71 -1.82
N ARG A 118 -8.57 -6.52 -0.79
CA ARG A 118 -9.85 -6.56 -0.07
C ARG A 118 -10.16 -5.23 0.64
N LEU A 119 -9.16 -4.63 1.28
CA LEU A 119 -9.29 -3.32 1.93
C LEU A 119 -9.41 -2.17 0.92
N GLY A 120 -8.76 -2.31 -0.23
CA GLY A 120 -8.85 -1.38 -1.36
C GLY A 120 -10.27 -1.30 -1.91
N LEU A 121 -10.91 -2.45 -2.17
CA LEU A 121 -12.31 -2.50 -2.62
C LEU A 121 -13.26 -1.85 -1.62
N LYS A 122 -13.13 -2.17 -0.33
CA LYS A 122 -13.94 -1.53 0.72
C LYS A 122 -13.73 -0.01 0.76
N ALA A 123 -12.49 0.45 0.63
CA ALA A 123 -12.17 1.88 0.62
C ALA A 123 -12.71 2.59 -0.63
N GLN A 124 -12.77 1.87 -1.76
CA GLN A 124 -13.31 2.37 -3.01
C GLN A 124 -14.83 2.61 -2.92
N ILE A 125 -15.57 1.62 -2.42
CA ILE A 125 -17.03 1.72 -2.22
C ILE A 125 -17.34 2.93 -1.32
N LYS A 126 -16.67 3.00 -0.16
CA LYS A 126 -16.83 4.14 0.77
C LYS A 126 -16.48 5.49 0.14
N PHE A 127 -15.47 5.53 -0.73
CA PHE A 127 -15.09 6.76 -1.42
C PHE A 127 -16.17 7.20 -2.42
N GLN A 128 -16.76 6.27 -3.16
CA GLN A 128 -17.86 6.55 -4.08
C GLN A 128 -19.14 6.98 -3.35
N GLU A 129 -19.48 6.34 -2.23
CA GLU A 129 -20.59 6.75 -1.36
C GLU A 129 -20.41 8.18 -0.86
N ASN A 130 -19.22 8.51 -0.34
CA ASN A 130 -18.92 9.86 0.12
C ASN A 130 -19.04 10.88 -1.03
N LEU A 131 -18.53 10.58 -2.22
CA LEU A 131 -18.64 11.48 -3.38
C LEU A 131 -20.10 11.74 -3.76
N LYS A 132 -20.95 10.72 -3.76
CA LYS A 132 -22.39 10.88 -4.03
C LYS A 132 -23.04 11.79 -3.00
N ALA A 133 -22.75 11.59 -1.71
CA ALA A 133 -23.26 12.43 -0.64
C ALA A 133 -22.80 13.89 -0.78
N TYR A 134 -21.53 14.12 -1.15
CA TYR A 134 -21.01 15.48 -1.40
C TYR A 134 -21.74 16.16 -2.57
N PHE A 135 -21.94 15.47 -3.69
CA PHE A 135 -22.67 16.05 -4.83
C PHE A 135 -24.15 16.30 -4.53
N GLU A 136 -24.77 15.45 -3.72
CA GLU A 136 -26.16 15.67 -3.30
C GLU A 136 -26.28 16.87 -2.36
N GLN A 137 -25.34 17.04 -1.43
CA GLN A 137 -25.26 18.22 -0.57
C GLN A 137 -25.03 19.50 -1.38
N ASP A 138 -24.06 19.48 -2.30
CA ASP A 138 -23.74 20.62 -3.17
C ASP A 138 -24.95 21.03 -4.02
N ARG A 139 -25.65 20.04 -4.62
CA ARG A 139 -26.91 20.29 -5.34
C ARG A 139 -27.95 20.96 -4.45
N ARG A 140 -28.14 20.50 -3.20
CA ARG A 140 -29.11 21.07 -2.26
C ARG A 140 -28.78 22.53 -1.93
N LEU A 141 -27.51 22.82 -1.64
CA LEU A 141 -27.02 24.18 -1.37
C LEU A 141 -27.20 25.14 -2.55
N HIS A 142 -27.04 24.66 -3.78
CA HIS A 142 -27.24 25.47 -4.98
C HIS A 142 -28.68 25.51 -5.50
N SER A 143 -29.56 24.62 -5.02
CA SER A 143 -30.98 24.58 -5.37
C SER A 143 -31.90 25.32 -4.40
N ASP A 144 -31.42 25.64 -3.19
CA ASP A 144 -32.16 26.52 -2.28
C ASP A 144 -31.97 27.96 -2.79
N PRO A 145 -33.01 28.62 -3.32
CA PRO A 145 -32.90 30.04 -3.61
C PRO A 145 -32.57 30.74 -2.29
N ALA A 146 -31.68 31.73 -2.34
CA ALA A 146 -31.56 32.68 -1.24
C ALA A 146 -33.00 33.10 -0.88
N LYS A 147 -33.43 32.83 0.35
CA LYS A 147 -34.65 33.46 0.86
C LYS A 147 -34.35 34.95 0.76
N GLU A 148 -34.86 35.57 -0.30
CA GLU A 148 -35.00 37.00 -0.37
C GLU A 148 -35.73 37.36 0.92
N GLU A 149 -35.02 38.06 1.80
CA GLU A 149 -35.62 38.71 2.96
C GLU A 149 -36.61 39.72 2.37
N ASP A 150 -37.83 39.23 2.16
CA ASP A 150 -39.01 40.00 1.84
C ASP A 150 -39.36 40.83 3.09
N GLU A 151 -38.55 41.84 3.39
CA GLU A 151 -38.97 43.01 4.15
C GLU A 151 -39.46 44.09 3.18
N THR A 152 -40.40 43.69 2.33
CA THR A 152 -41.48 44.58 1.87
C THR A 152 -42.66 44.50 2.83
N SER A 153 -42.43 44.67 4.14
CA SER A 153 -43.52 44.89 5.11
C SER A 153 -43.90 46.38 5.15
N ASN A 154 -44.56 46.79 4.08
CA ASN A 154 -45.70 47.70 4.03
C ASN A 154 -46.22 48.21 5.40
N LYS A 155 -45.95 49.49 5.74
CA LYS A 155 -46.93 50.55 6.07
C LYS A 155 -46.29 51.75 6.76
#